data_AF-A0A963KH52-F1
#
_entry.id   AF-A0A963KH52-F1
#
_cell.length_a   1.000
_cell.length_b   1.000
_cell.length_c   1.000
_cell.angle_alpha   90.00
_cell.angle_beta   90.00
_cell.angle_gamma   90.00
#
_symmetry.space_group_name_H-M   'P 1'
#
loop_
_entity.id
_entity.type
_entity.pdbx_description
1 polymer ?
#
loop_
_entity_poly.entity_id
_entity_poly.type
_entity_poly.pdbx_seq_one_letter_code
_entity_poly.pdbx_strand_id
1 'polypeptide(L)'
;MPLRSPDELLDAHHGLLIDGLTAVFGAFDPEMLGHVLPRVEWIELGGGEVLFRQDDPDECLFFVVSGRLRACSVDAAGVRTVLGEIARGETVGEIAFFTGEPRTATVTAIRDSVLARFSKTVFRELLLAYPLVSLNMTRQVIERFKRVTSGRSPVTKPVIIGVLGITRNLDLAAFAESLARRLQAHGNTTVMSSQRMDEQLGEPGVAQATRADIARSRQVTVWLDKIEARHDFVVFVADAGRTEWTQRCIRHCDELLLVADADEPAQLHPNEVGLHDAQDDGEAQQTLVLLHPDDRRSPTGTARWLDLRHLSTHVHVRRGMPRDWQRLARVVSRNTVGLVLSGGGARGFAHLGVMRALEEAGICFDMVAGTSIGAVMAAYGGMDIPAREMIDAARAAFRENPTGDYNMVPLISLISGKRLRRIIDSAVVDSRGQHIDIEDLWKSYFCITSNYSAAREAVHMRGPLAKSIRASVSIPGALPPVMLEGELHIDGGTFNNFPTDVMDRRGAARIIGVDLLRDRGLRYELDEVPGALELMRDRLRGRARRYRLPSLTSLLLNTSLMYSYARQQESQSLVDLAFAPPVYAFGMLEWSKFDRIVDAGYRHGIAQLEKHGEAVIAAYRPAE
;
A
#
# COMPACT_ATOMS: atom_id res chain seq x y z
N MET A 1 -33.50 -21.28 -10.58
CA MET A 1 -34.87 -20.83 -10.91
C MET A 1 -34.92 -19.33 -10.70
N PRO A 2 -35.39 -18.54 -11.68
CA PRO A 2 -35.59 -17.11 -11.47
C PRO A 2 -36.71 -16.91 -10.44
N LEU A 3 -36.44 -16.12 -9.40
CA LEU A 3 -37.39 -15.80 -8.33
C LEU A 3 -38.45 -14.84 -8.90
N ARG A 4 -39.74 -15.19 -8.74
CA ARG A 4 -40.89 -14.58 -9.42
C ARG A 4 -41.76 -13.72 -8.52
N SER A 5 -41.52 -13.63 -7.20
CA SER A 5 -42.32 -12.78 -6.29
C SER A 5 -41.47 -11.93 -5.30
N PRO A 6 -42.04 -10.82 -4.77
CA PRO A 6 -41.41 -10.04 -3.68
C PRO A 6 -41.14 -10.85 -2.41
N ASP A 7 -41.98 -11.85 -2.11
CA ASP A 7 -41.81 -12.74 -0.95
C ASP A 7 -40.61 -13.69 -1.13
N GLU A 8 -40.42 -14.23 -2.35
CA GLU A 8 -39.25 -15.07 -2.69
C GLU A 8 -37.91 -14.30 -2.64
N LEU A 9 -37.97 -12.96 -2.73
CA LEU A 9 -36.82 -12.07 -2.65
C LEU A 9 -36.49 -11.67 -1.20
N LEU A 10 -37.52 -11.40 -0.39
CA LEU A 10 -37.37 -11.33 1.07
C LEU A 10 -36.75 -12.62 1.61
N ASP A 11 -37.18 -13.78 1.11
CA ASP A 11 -36.58 -15.07 1.48
C ASP A 11 -35.12 -15.22 1.06
N ALA A 12 -34.70 -14.64 -0.06
CA ALA A 12 -33.30 -14.67 -0.50
C ALA A 12 -32.39 -13.75 0.36
N HIS A 13 -32.85 -12.55 0.69
CA HIS A 13 -32.15 -11.67 1.63
C HIS A 13 -32.20 -12.20 3.06
N HIS A 14 -33.30 -12.82 3.47
CA HIS A 14 -33.39 -13.57 4.72
C HIS A 14 -32.39 -14.72 4.74
N GLY A 15 -32.21 -15.46 3.64
CA GLY A 15 -31.17 -16.48 3.54
C GLY A 15 -29.76 -15.93 3.76
N LEU A 16 -29.40 -14.85 3.07
CA LEU A 16 -28.09 -14.19 3.23
C LEU A 16 -27.91 -13.59 4.63
N LEU A 17 -28.96 -13.02 5.20
CA LEU A 17 -28.99 -12.50 6.56
C LEU A 17 -28.86 -13.65 7.57
N ILE A 18 -29.57 -14.77 7.41
CA ILE A 18 -29.47 -15.93 8.29
C ILE A 18 -28.07 -16.51 8.21
N ASP A 19 -27.50 -16.69 7.02
CA ASP A 19 -26.14 -17.18 6.83
C ASP A 19 -25.12 -16.24 7.50
N GLY A 20 -25.27 -14.93 7.29
CA GLY A 20 -24.40 -13.90 7.86
C GLY A 20 -24.53 -13.81 9.38
N LEU A 21 -25.76 -13.74 9.89
CA LEU A 21 -26.03 -13.74 11.32
C LEU A 21 -25.49 -15.03 11.94
N THR A 22 -25.71 -16.19 11.32
CA THR A 22 -25.22 -17.49 11.82
C THR A 22 -23.70 -17.52 11.88
N ALA A 23 -23.01 -16.95 10.89
CA ALA A 23 -21.56 -16.82 10.90
C ALA A 23 -21.05 -15.91 12.03
N VAL A 24 -21.78 -14.84 12.36
CA VAL A 24 -21.38 -13.89 13.41
C VAL A 24 -21.77 -14.35 14.80
N PHE A 25 -23.00 -14.80 14.98
CA PHE A 25 -23.62 -15.03 16.28
C PHE A 25 -23.75 -16.51 16.63
N GLY A 26 -23.48 -17.42 15.68
CA GLY A 26 -23.66 -18.87 15.84
C GLY A 26 -25.03 -19.35 15.35
N ALA A 27 -25.29 -20.66 15.41
CA ALA A 27 -26.55 -21.24 14.94
C ALA A 27 -27.76 -20.64 15.67
N PHE A 28 -28.71 -20.13 14.89
CA PHE A 28 -29.99 -19.64 15.39
C PHE A 28 -31.01 -20.78 15.39
N ASP A 29 -31.86 -20.83 16.43
CA ASP A 29 -33.07 -21.64 16.39
C ASP A 29 -34.04 -21.04 15.33
N PRO A 30 -34.64 -21.85 14.45
CA PRO A 30 -35.72 -21.41 13.56
C PRO A 30 -36.83 -20.59 14.26
N GLU A 31 -37.17 -20.90 15.51
CA GLU A 31 -38.16 -20.17 16.29
C GLU A 31 -37.67 -18.74 16.61
N MET A 32 -36.38 -18.56 16.89
CA MET A 32 -35.77 -17.24 17.07
C MET A 32 -35.87 -16.41 15.79
N LEU A 33 -35.48 -16.99 14.66
CA LEU A 33 -35.48 -16.29 13.38
C LEU A 33 -36.89 -15.83 13.00
N GLY A 34 -37.90 -16.66 13.28
CA GLY A 34 -39.30 -16.31 13.09
C GLY A 34 -39.77 -15.09 13.91
N HIS A 35 -39.17 -14.84 15.08
CA HIS A 35 -39.48 -13.68 15.91
C HIS A 35 -38.68 -12.42 15.55
N VAL A 36 -37.46 -12.60 15.04
CA VAL A 36 -36.51 -11.48 14.80
C VAL A 36 -36.66 -10.93 13.39
N LEU A 37 -36.70 -11.78 12.37
CA LEU A 37 -36.72 -11.36 10.96
C LEU A 37 -37.86 -10.39 10.61
N PRO A 38 -39.11 -10.56 11.10
CA PRO A 38 -40.19 -9.62 10.80
C PRO A 38 -40.02 -8.23 11.43
N ARG A 39 -39.11 -8.08 12.39
CA ARG A 39 -38.85 -6.84 13.14
C ARG A 39 -37.56 -6.15 12.71
N VAL A 40 -36.87 -6.69 11.71
CA VAL A 40 -35.71 -6.09 11.09
C VAL A 40 -36.18 -5.04 10.07
N GLU A 41 -35.59 -3.84 10.15
CA GLU A 41 -35.79 -2.81 9.14
C GLU A 41 -34.66 -2.90 8.09
N TRP A 42 -35.03 -2.99 6.82
CA TRP A 42 -34.06 -3.06 5.72
C TRP A 42 -33.67 -1.67 5.26
N ILE A 43 -32.36 -1.43 5.09
CA ILE A 43 -31.81 -0.18 4.59
C ILE A 43 -31.01 -0.49 3.32
N GLU A 44 -31.33 0.22 2.25
CA GLU A 44 -30.54 0.24 1.01
C GLU A 44 -29.82 1.60 0.95
N LEU A 45 -28.49 1.57 0.80
CA LEU A 45 -27.66 2.76 0.62
C LEU A 45 -26.97 2.70 -0.74
N GLY A 46 -27.04 3.80 -1.49
CA GLY A 46 -26.19 4.00 -2.66
C GLY A 46 -24.73 4.27 -2.26
N GLY A 47 -23.79 3.96 -3.16
CA GLY A 47 -22.39 4.40 -2.99
C GLY A 47 -22.30 5.92 -2.75
N GLY A 48 -21.54 6.33 -1.74
CA GLY A 48 -21.42 7.72 -1.26
C GLY A 48 -22.46 8.15 -0.22
N GLU A 49 -23.54 7.39 0.01
CA GLU A 49 -24.56 7.76 1.00
C GLU A 49 -24.10 7.52 2.44
N VAL A 50 -24.46 8.45 3.33
CA VAL A 50 -24.10 8.40 4.75
C VAL A 50 -25.16 7.62 5.52
N LEU A 51 -24.74 6.57 6.23
CA LEU A 51 -25.61 5.80 7.13
C LEU A 51 -25.93 6.59 8.40
N PHE A 52 -24.90 7.13 9.06
CA PHE A 52 -25.01 8.04 10.20
C PHE A 52 -23.73 8.88 10.34
N ARG A 53 -23.83 10.01 11.05
CA ARG A 53 -22.71 10.91 11.32
C ARG A 53 -22.15 10.72 12.72
N GLN A 54 -20.90 11.13 12.91
CA GLN A 54 -20.30 11.25 14.23
C GLN A 54 -21.18 12.17 15.10
N ASP A 55 -21.27 11.84 16.38
CA ASP A 55 -22.08 12.52 17.39
C ASP A 55 -23.60 12.37 17.24
N ASP A 56 -24.09 11.61 16.26
CA ASP A 56 -25.52 11.27 16.17
C ASP A 56 -25.95 10.49 17.43
N PRO A 57 -27.15 10.75 17.98
CA PRO A 57 -27.65 10.09 19.19
C PRO A 57 -28.27 8.71 18.92
N ASP A 58 -28.14 8.18 17.71
CA ASP A 58 -28.77 6.91 17.33
C ASP A 58 -28.08 5.72 18.01
N GLU A 59 -28.88 4.87 18.65
CA GLU A 59 -28.44 3.67 19.37
C GLU A 59 -28.77 2.38 18.60
N CYS A 60 -29.12 2.46 17.32
CA CYS A 60 -29.38 1.27 16.51
C CYS A 60 -28.08 0.50 16.19
N LEU A 61 -28.24 -0.82 16.00
CA LEU A 61 -27.19 -1.68 15.46
C LEU A 61 -27.51 -2.00 14.01
N PHE A 62 -26.52 -1.96 13.13
CA PHE A 62 -26.68 -2.36 11.73
C PHE A 62 -25.80 -3.57 11.43
N PHE A 63 -26.34 -4.47 10.63
CA PHE A 63 -25.63 -5.63 10.10
C PHE A 63 -25.52 -5.50 8.58
N VAL A 64 -24.31 -5.62 8.04
CA VAL A 64 -24.06 -5.50 6.60
C VAL A 64 -24.36 -6.84 5.93
N VAL A 65 -25.47 -6.91 5.19
CA VAL A 65 -25.89 -8.11 4.46
C VAL A 65 -25.15 -8.21 3.13
N SER A 66 -25.04 -7.09 2.43
CA SER A 66 -24.24 -6.92 1.22
C SER A 66 -23.69 -5.50 1.15
N GLY A 67 -22.59 -5.32 0.42
CA GLY A 67 -21.93 -4.03 0.27
C GLY A 67 -20.74 -3.82 1.19
N ARG A 68 -20.28 -2.59 1.25
CA ARG A 68 -19.09 -2.19 2.01
C ARG A 68 -19.24 -0.75 2.50
N LEU A 69 -18.89 -0.51 3.75
CA LEU A 69 -18.95 0.81 4.37
C LEU A 69 -17.56 1.27 4.81
N ARG A 70 -17.38 2.57 4.99
CA ARG A 70 -16.18 3.19 5.54
C ARG A 70 -16.53 4.01 6.77
N ALA A 71 -15.75 3.86 7.83
CA ALA A 71 -15.87 4.65 9.05
C ALA A 71 -14.77 5.72 9.10
N CYS A 72 -15.14 6.98 9.25
CA CYS A 72 -14.23 8.11 9.37
C CYS A 72 -14.57 8.93 10.63
N SER A 73 -13.57 9.32 11.41
CA SER A 73 -13.72 10.27 12.50
C SER A 73 -13.11 11.62 12.11
N VAL A 74 -13.63 12.70 12.67
CA VAL A 74 -13.07 14.04 12.55
C VAL A 74 -12.64 14.48 13.94
N ASP A 75 -11.36 14.84 14.08
CA ASP A 75 -10.83 15.34 15.35
C ASP A 75 -11.21 16.80 15.62
N ALA A 76 -10.86 17.31 16.82
CA ALA A 76 -11.15 18.70 17.20
C ALA A 76 -10.43 19.75 16.32
N ALA A 77 -9.39 19.36 15.58
CA ALA A 77 -8.68 20.20 14.64
C ALA A 77 -9.29 20.14 13.22
N GLY A 78 -10.37 19.37 13.02
CA GLY A 78 -11.03 19.18 11.73
C GLY A 78 -10.33 18.17 10.82
N VAL A 79 -9.34 17.43 11.32
CA VAL A 79 -8.62 16.42 10.54
C VAL A 79 -9.46 15.15 10.49
N ARG A 80 -9.83 14.75 9.27
CA ARG A 80 -10.55 13.51 9.01
C ARG A 80 -9.57 12.33 9.01
N THR A 81 -9.88 11.30 9.80
CA THR A 81 -9.11 10.05 9.89
C THR A 81 -10.01 8.87 9.55
N VAL A 82 -9.61 8.06 8.58
CA VAL A 82 -10.29 6.78 8.27
C VAL A 82 -9.95 5.77 9.37
N LEU A 83 -10.97 5.29 10.08
CA LEU A 83 -10.82 4.30 11.16
C LEU A 83 -10.79 2.86 10.63
N GLY A 84 -11.38 2.64 9.46
CA GLY A 84 -11.41 1.33 8.79
C GLY A 84 -12.65 1.15 7.92
N GLU A 85 -12.70 0.01 7.24
CA GLU A 85 -13.86 -0.42 6.46
C GLU A 85 -14.67 -1.47 7.22
N ILE A 86 -15.96 -1.54 6.92
CA ILE A 86 -16.89 -2.55 7.43
C ILE A 86 -17.40 -3.34 6.22
N ALA A 87 -17.14 -4.64 6.22
CA ALA A 87 -17.50 -5.54 5.14
C ALA A 87 -18.79 -6.32 5.44
N ARG A 88 -19.26 -7.06 4.44
CA ARG A 88 -20.34 -8.02 4.61
C ARG A 88 -20.07 -8.97 5.78
N GLY A 89 -21.12 -9.24 6.55
CA GLY A 89 -21.04 -10.11 7.72
C GLY A 89 -20.46 -9.42 8.95
N GLU A 90 -20.20 -8.11 8.90
CA GLU A 90 -19.80 -7.33 10.06
C GLU A 90 -20.95 -6.45 10.56
N THR A 91 -20.86 -6.06 11.84
CA THR A 91 -21.80 -5.13 12.46
C THR A 91 -21.19 -3.72 12.55
N VAL A 92 -22.04 -2.70 12.56
CA VAL A 92 -21.65 -1.32 12.80
C VAL A 92 -22.63 -0.62 13.74
N GLY A 93 -22.08 0.24 14.61
CA GLY A 93 -22.84 1.00 15.60
C GLY A 93 -22.86 0.36 16.99
N GLU A 94 -22.06 -0.68 17.20
CA GLU A 94 -22.00 -1.50 18.39
C GLU A 94 -21.56 -0.72 19.64
N ILE A 95 -20.64 0.24 19.51
CA ILE A 95 -20.14 1.03 20.64
C ILE A 95 -21.29 1.86 21.23
N ALA A 96 -21.91 2.73 20.41
CA ALA A 96 -23.04 3.54 20.83
C ALA A 96 -24.20 2.69 21.37
N PHE A 97 -24.43 1.52 20.76
CA PHE A 97 -25.43 0.57 21.23
C PHE A 97 -25.16 0.07 22.66
N PHE A 98 -23.92 -0.31 22.99
CA PHE A 98 -23.55 -0.88 24.30
C PHE A 98 -23.32 0.19 25.37
N THR A 99 -22.71 1.32 25.02
CA THR A 99 -22.34 2.37 25.99
C THR A 99 -23.45 3.39 26.20
N GLY A 100 -24.36 3.56 25.22
CA GLY A 100 -25.33 4.65 25.19
C GLY A 100 -24.71 6.01 24.88
N GLU A 101 -23.42 6.03 24.48
CA GLU A 101 -22.75 7.24 24.03
C GLU A 101 -23.09 7.55 22.55
N PRO A 102 -22.92 8.80 22.09
CA PRO A 102 -23.11 9.16 20.68
C PRO A 102 -22.21 8.37 19.72
N ARG A 103 -22.55 8.38 18.42
CA ARG A 103 -21.74 7.75 17.38
C ARG A 103 -20.30 8.29 17.40
N THR A 104 -19.31 7.40 17.46
CA THR A 104 -17.88 7.78 17.52
C THR A 104 -17.28 8.14 16.15
N ALA A 105 -17.99 7.88 15.06
CA ALA A 105 -17.53 8.08 13.69
C ALA A 105 -18.69 8.29 12.73
N THR A 106 -18.42 8.93 11.59
CA THR A 106 -19.31 8.98 10.43
C THR A 106 -19.12 7.73 9.59
N VAL A 107 -20.22 7.10 9.17
CA VAL A 107 -20.18 5.88 8.35
C VAL A 107 -20.85 6.14 7.00
N THR A 108 -20.14 5.84 5.92
CA THR A 108 -20.57 6.06 4.53
C THR A 108 -20.47 4.78 3.73
N ALA A 109 -21.41 4.52 2.83
CA ALA A 109 -21.35 3.38 1.91
C ALA A 109 -20.31 3.62 0.80
N ILE A 110 -19.40 2.68 0.59
CA ILE A 110 -18.39 2.74 -0.49
C ILE A 110 -19.00 2.35 -1.84
N ARG A 111 -19.95 1.41 -1.78
CA ARG A 111 -20.71 0.89 -2.91
C ARG A 111 -22.16 0.67 -2.49
N ASP A 112 -23.03 0.42 -3.47
CA ASP A 112 -24.43 0.06 -3.21
C ASP A 112 -24.47 -1.09 -2.16
N SER A 113 -25.09 -0.81 -1.01
CA SER A 113 -25.04 -1.63 0.21
C SER A 113 -26.44 -1.90 0.77
N VAL A 114 -26.63 -3.10 1.32
CA VAL A 114 -27.89 -3.54 1.95
C VAL A 114 -27.60 -3.91 3.40
N LEU A 115 -28.32 -3.26 4.32
CA LEU A 115 -28.15 -3.44 5.76
C LEU A 115 -29.46 -3.88 6.41
N ALA A 116 -29.31 -4.69 7.45
CA ALA A 116 -30.37 -5.00 8.40
C ALA A 116 -30.19 -4.11 9.64
N ARG A 117 -31.16 -3.26 9.93
CA ARG A 117 -31.21 -2.41 11.13
C ARG A 117 -31.96 -3.12 12.25
N PHE A 118 -31.32 -3.17 13.40
CA PHE A 118 -31.87 -3.66 14.65
C PHE A 118 -32.04 -2.50 15.63
N SER A 119 -33.27 -2.27 16.08
CA SER A 119 -33.53 -1.30 17.14
C SER A 119 -33.00 -1.81 18.48
N LYS A 120 -32.74 -0.87 19.41
CA LYS A 120 -32.29 -1.18 20.77
C LYS A 120 -33.19 -2.20 21.48
N THR A 121 -34.50 -2.05 21.32
CA THR A 121 -35.49 -2.95 21.93
C THR A 121 -35.39 -4.36 21.37
N VAL A 122 -35.41 -4.50 20.03
CA VAL A 122 -35.35 -5.81 19.36
C VAL A 122 -34.07 -6.55 19.72
N PHE A 123 -32.94 -5.84 19.71
CA PHE A 123 -31.65 -6.48 19.98
C PHE A 123 -31.46 -6.80 21.46
N ARG A 124 -31.99 -5.98 22.38
CA ARG A 124 -31.96 -6.28 23.82
C ARG A 124 -32.76 -7.54 24.16
N GLU A 125 -33.91 -7.72 23.53
CA GLU A 125 -34.67 -8.98 23.63
C GLU A 125 -33.85 -10.18 23.14
N LEU A 126 -33.14 -10.01 22.01
CA LEU A 126 -32.28 -11.03 21.42
C LEU A 126 -31.10 -11.39 22.35
N LEU A 127 -30.48 -10.40 22.99
CA LEU A 127 -29.40 -10.59 23.97
C LEU A 127 -29.89 -11.33 25.23
N LEU A 128 -31.10 -11.02 25.71
CA LEU A 128 -31.70 -11.66 26.88
C LEU A 128 -32.11 -13.11 26.60
N ALA A 129 -32.61 -13.38 25.40
CA ALA A 129 -33.02 -14.71 24.99
C ALA A 129 -31.82 -15.60 24.61
N TYR A 130 -30.75 -15.04 24.06
CA TYR A 130 -29.61 -15.80 23.51
C TYR A 130 -28.25 -15.23 23.94
N PRO A 131 -27.71 -15.64 25.10
CA PRO A 131 -26.44 -15.14 25.64
C PRO A 131 -25.23 -15.33 24.71
N LEU A 132 -25.25 -16.35 23.83
CA LEU A 132 -24.16 -16.60 22.86
C LEU A 132 -23.93 -15.44 21.89
N VAL A 133 -24.99 -14.70 21.55
CA VAL A 133 -24.93 -13.52 20.68
C VAL A 133 -24.02 -12.46 21.31
N SER A 134 -24.15 -12.23 22.62
CA SER A 134 -23.35 -11.25 23.36
C SER A 134 -21.86 -11.60 23.40
N LEU A 135 -21.54 -12.89 23.58
CA LEU A 135 -20.17 -13.39 23.63
C LEU A 135 -19.47 -13.22 22.28
N ASN A 136 -20.17 -13.52 21.18
CA ASN A 136 -19.60 -13.41 19.85
C ASN A 136 -19.43 -11.94 19.41
N MET A 137 -20.36 -11.05 19.76
CA MET A 137 -20.16 -9.60 19.55
C MET A 137 -18.97 -9.07 20.33
N THR A 138 -18.86 -9.44 21.61
CA THR A 138 -17.73 -9.02 22.45
C THR A 138 -16.41 -9.47 21.83
N ARG A 139 -16.36 -10.70 21.29
CA ARG A 139 -15.18 -11.19 20.56
C ARG A 139 -14.87 -10.36 19.32
N GLN A 140 -15.88 -9.98 18.52
CA GLN A 140 -15.67 -9.12 17.35
C GLN A 140 -15.15 -7.73 17.73
N VAL A 141 -15.72 -7.09 18.76
CA VAL A 141 -15.25 -5.80 19.27
C VAL A 141 -13.79 -5.89 19.74
N ILE A 142 -13.44 -6.96 20.46
CA ILE A 142 -12.08 -7.21 20.92
C ILE A 142 -11.12 -7.39 19.73
N GLU A 143 -11.50 -8.15 18.70
CA GLU A 143 -10.68 -8.32 17.49
C GLU A 143 -10.49 -6.99 16.75
N ARG A 144 -11.55 -6.17 16.66
CA ARG A 144 -11.47 -4.82 16.07
C ARG A 144 -10.52 -3.92 16.88
N PHE A 145 -10.60 -3.97 18.21
CA PHE A 145 -9.72 -3.21 19.10
C PHE A 145 -8.25 -3.64 18.99
N LYS A 146 -7.98 -4.95 18.93
CA LYS A 146 -6.63 -5.47 18.67
C LYS A 146 -6.08 -4.97 17.34
N ARG A 147 -6.89 -4.89 16.28
CA ARG A 147 -6.45 -4.34 14.97
C ARG A 147 -6.00 -2.90 15.11
N VAL A 148 -6.80 -2.04 15.77
CA VAL A 148 -6.45 -0.63 16.02
C VAL A 148 -5.17 -0.49 16.86
N THR A 149 -4.97 -1.38 17.83
CA THR A 149 -3.81 -1.32 18.75
C THR A 149 -2.54 -1.93 18.15
N SER A 150 -2.66 -2.79 17.14
CA SER A 150 -1.53 -3.53 16.54
C SER A 150 -0.56 -2.68 15.71
N GLY A 151 -0.83 -1.39 15.51
CA GLY A 151 0.03 -0.47 14.77
C GLY A 151 0.06 -0.71 13.25
N ARG A 152 -0.49 -1.83 12.75
CA ARG A 152 -0.72 -2.08 11.32
C ARG A 152 -2.08 -1.56 10.89
N SER A 153 -2.12 -0.87 9.75
CA SER A 153 -3.38 -0.47 9.13
C SER A 153 -4.14 -1.71 8.62
N PRO A 154 -5.39 -1.96 9.02
CA PRO A 154 -6.13 -3.13 8.54
C PRO A 154 -6.45 -2.96 7.05
N VAL A 155 -5.87 -3.80 6.20
CA VAL A 155 -6.19 -3.83 4.77
C VAL A 155 -7.31 -4.84 4.52
N THR A 156 -8.53 -4.35 4.38
CA THR A 156 -9.69 -5.15 3.97
C THR A 156 -9.54 -5.53 2.50
N LYS A 157 -9.44 -6.83 2.22
CA LYS A 157 -9.31 -7.34 0.84
C LYS A 157 -10.55 -6.96 0.02
N PRO A 158 -10.40 -6.49 -1.23
CA PRO A 158 -11.54 -6.32 -2.13
C PRO A 158 -12.09 -7.70 -2.50
N VAL A 159 -13.41 -7.82 -2.51
CA VAL A 159 -14.11 -9.01 -3.00
C VAL A 159 -14.51 -8.79 -4.45
N ILE A 160 -15.04 -7.61 -4.77
CA ILE A 160 -15.46 -7.29 -6.14
C ILE A 160 -14.47 -6.32 -6.79
N ILE A 161 -13.88 -6.75 -7.91
CA ILE A 161 -12.88 -6.00 -8.68
C ILE A 161 -13.49 -5.67 -10.04
N GLY A 162 -13.73 -4.40 -10.32
CA GLY A 162 -14.19 -3.93 -11.63
C GLY A 162 -13.04 -3.75 -12.61
N VAL A 163 -13.19 -4.21 -13.85
CA VAL A 163 -12.22 -4.00 -14.95
C VAL A 163 -12.87 -3.09 -15.98
N LEU A 164 -12.31 -1.90 -16.14
CA LEU A 164 -12.81 -0.87 -17.05
C LEU A 164 -11.75 -0.49 -18.08
N GLY A 165 -12.05 -0.71 -19.36
CA GLY A 165 -11.19 -0.24 -20.45
C GLY A 165 -11.32 1.27 -20.66
N ILE A 166 -10.19 1.96 -20.70
CA ILE A 166 -10.12 3.41 -20.93
C ILE A 166 -9.35 3.78 -22.23
N THR A 167 -8.97 2.78 -23.01
CA THR A 167 -8.38 2.93 -24.36
C THR A 167 -9.07 2.00 -25.35
N ARG A 168 -8.91 2.27 -26.65
CA ARG A 168 -9.53 1.46 -27.71
C ARG A 168 -8.79 0.13 -27.87
N ASN A 169 -9.46 -0.87 -28.44
CA ASN A 169 -8.89 -2.17 -28.82
C ASN A 169 -8.30 -3.01 -27.66
N LEU A 170 -8.82 -2.86 -26.45
CA LEU A 170 -8.48 -3.74 -25.34
C LEU A 170 -9.40 -4.96 -25.30
N ASP A 171 -8.81 -6.15 -25.27
CA ASP A 171 -9.54 -7.38 -24.94
C ASP A 171 -9.65 -7.51 -23.41
N LEU A 172 -10.67 -6.84 -22.84
CA LEU A 172 -10.93 -6.84 -21.40
C LEU A 172 -11.30 -8.23 -20.88
N ALA A 173 -11.91 -9.08 -21.71
CA ALA A 173 -12.24 -10.44 -21.32
C ALA A 173 -10.97 -11.28 -21.14
N ALA A 174 -10.03 -11.23 -22.10
CA ALA A 174 -8.75 -11.90 -21.98
C ALA A 174 -7.89 -11.34 -20.83
N PHE A 175 -7.94 -10.03 -20.59
CA PHE A 175 -7.31 -9.40 -19.43
C PHE A 175 -7.88 -9.95 -18.12
N ALA A 176 -9.20 -9.95 -17.97
CA ALA A 176 -9.88 -10.39 -16.75
C ALA A 176 -9.66 -11.88 -16.47
N GLU A 177 -9.72 -12.74 -17.49
CA GLU A 177 -9.38 -14.16 -17.37
C GLU A 177 -7.91 -14.39 -17.01
N SER A 178 -7.02 -13.54 -17.54
CA SER A 178 -5.61 -13.60 -17.18
C SER A 178 -5.40 -13.20 -15.73
N LEU A 179 -6.01 -12.12 -15.26
CA LEU A 179 -5.95 -11.69 -13.86
C LEU A 179 -6.57 -12.75 -12.93
N ALA A 180 -7.76 -13.26 -13.25
CA ALA A 180 -8.47 -14.25 -12.44
C ALA A 180 -7.67 -15.53 -12.23
N ARG A 181 -6.99 -16.05 -13.26
CA ARG A 181 -6.10 -17.21 -13.13
C ARG A 181 -4.97 -16.99 -12.12
N ARG A 182 -4.44 -15.77 -11.99
CA ARG A 182 -3.40 -15.46 -10.99
C ARG A 182 -3.99 -15.19 -9.62
N LEU A 183 -5.21 -14.64 -9.55
CA LEU A 183 -5.93 -14.44 -8.29
C LEU A 183 -6.38 -15.77 -7.65
N GLN A 184 -6.57 -16.84 -8.43
CA GLN A 184 -6.88 -18.19 -7.92
C GLN A 184 -5.87 -18.71 -6.89
N ALA A 185 -4.61 -18.28 -6.98
CA ALA A 185 -3.58 -18.61 -5.99
C ALA A 185 -3.79 -17.93 -4.63
N HIS A 186 -4.63 -16.90 -4.56
CA HIS A 186 -4.90 -16.10 -3.38
C HIS A 186 -6.31 -16.31 -2.82
N GLY A 187 -7.22 -16.95 -3.58
CA GLY A 187 -8.59 -17.24 -3.17
C GLY A 187 -9.47 -17.71 -4.33
N ASN A 188 -10.64 -18.27 -4.00
CA ASN A 188 -11.61 -18.70 -4.99
C ASN A 188 -12.05 -17.50 -5.85
N THR A 189 -11.81 -17.56 -7.16
CA THR A 189 -11.98 -16.42 -8.07
C THR A 189 -12.89 -16.78 -9.23
N THR A 190 -13.76 -15.84 -9.61
CA THR A 190 -14.63 -15.96 -10.79
C THR A 190 -14.69 -14.65 -11.59
N VAL A 191 -15.03 -14.75 -12.88
CA VAL A 191 -15.13 -13.61 -13.80
C VAL A 191 -16.56 -13.48 -14.30
N MET A 192 -17.12 -12.27 -14.19
CA MET A 192 -18.49 -11.95 -14.59
C MET A 192 -18.52 -10.83 -15.63
N SER A 193 -19.18 -11.07 -16.75
CA SER A 193 -19.47 -10.08 -17.78
C SER A 193 -20.98 -9.98 -17.99
N SER A 194 -21.44 -8.96 -18.72
CA SER A 194 -22.85 -8.82 -19.12
C SER A 194 -23.39 -10.09 -19.78
N GLN A 195 -22.62 -10.66 -20.72
CA GLN A 195 -22.98 -11.90 -21.40
C GLN A 195 -23.11 -13.10 -20.45
N ARG A 196 -22.14 -13.28 -19.52
CA ARG A 196 -22.19 -14.39 -18.56
C ARG A 196 -23.36 -14.27 -17.59
N MET A 197 -23.70 -13.04 -17.20
CA MET A 197 -24.86 -12.76 -16.36
C MET A 197 -26.16 -13.17 -17.05
N ASP A 198 -26.33 -12.78 -18.32
CA ASP A 198 -27.49 -13.15 -19.13
C ASP A 198 -27.63 -14.68 -19.27
N GLU A 199 -26.51 -15.38 -19.53
CA GLU A 199 -26.46 -16.85 -19.62
C GLU A 199 -26.84 -17.55 -18.31
N GLN A 200 -26.40 -17.02 -17.16
CA GLN A 200 -26.65 -17.62 -15.85
C GLN A 200 -28.06 -17.38 -15.32
N LEU A 201 -28.66 -16.23 -15.66
CA LEU A 201 -30.06 -15.95 -15.36
C LEU A 201 -31.01 -16.56 -16.39
N GLY A 202 -30.51 -16.97 -17.56
CA GLY A 202 -31.30 -17.58 -18.63
C GLY A 202 -32.20 -16.58 -19.37
N GLU A 203 -31.90 -15.28 -19.27
CA GLU A 203 -32.67 -14.20 -19.86
C GLU A 203 -31.74 -13.21 -20.59
N PRO A 204 -31.74 -13.17 -21.93
CA PRO A 204 -30.91 -12.24 -22.69
C PRO A 204 -31.23 -10.77 -22.39
N GLY A 205 -30.22 -9.95 -22.14
CA GLY A 205 -30.32 -8.52 -21.86
C GLY A 205 -30.70 -8.17 -20.41
N VAL A 206 -30.87 -9.16 -19.52
CA VAL A 206 -31.20 -8.90 -18.11
C VAL A 206 -30.09 -8.11 -17.40
N ALA A 207 -28.83 -8.32 -17.77
CA ALA A 207 -27.69 -7.55 -17.26
C ALA A 207 -27.80 -6.05 -17.56
N GLN A 208 -28.53 -5.70 -18.63
CA GLN A 208 -28.76 -4.32 -19.08
C GLN A 208 -30.07 -3.73 -18.55
N ALA A 209 -30.75 -4.40 -17.60
CA ALA A 209 -31.94 -3.87 -16.97
C ALA A 209 -31.63 -2.53 -16.29
N THR A 210 -32.44 -1.51 -16.59
CA THR A 210 -32.33 -0.19 -15.96
C THR A 210 -32.86 -0.22 -14.53
N ARG A 211 -32.53 0.79 -13.72
CA ARG A 211 -33.11 0.95 -12.37
C ARG A 211 -34.64 1.09 -12.38
N ALA A 212 -35.24 1.54 -13.49
CA ALA A 212 -36.69 1.65 -13.63
C ALA A 212 -37.37 0.27 -13.74
N ASP A 213 -36.67 -0.74 -14.26
CA ASP A 213 -37.13 -2.13 -14.26
C ASP A 213 -36.73 -2.79 -12.91
N ILE A 214 -37.50 -2.45 -11.87
CA ILE A 214 -37.23 -2.88 -10.49
C ILE A 214 -37.09 -4.40 -10.40
N ALA A 215 -37.93 -5.16 -11.11
CA ALA A 215 -37.95 -6.62 -11.04
C ALA A 215 -36.64 -7.22 -11.58
N ARG A 216 -36.26 -6.89 -12.82
CA ARG A 216 -35.03 -7.41 -13.42
C ARG A 216 -33.78 -6.85 -12.75
N SER A 217 -33.78 -5.55 -12.42
CA SER A 217 -32.66 -4.92 -11.72
C SER A 217 -32.38 -5.61 -10.38
N ARG A 218 -33.42 -5.97 -9.62
CA ARG A 218 -33.28 -6.69 -8.35
C ARG A 218 -32.81 -8.13 -8.55
N GLN A 219 -33.27 -8.83 -9.59
CA GLN A 219 -32.78 -10.18 -9.90
C GLN A 219 -31.27 -10.20 -10.13
N VAL A 220 -30.74 -9.20 -10.85
CA VAL A 220 -29.29 -9.05 -11.04
C VAL A 220 -28.60 -8.80 -9.69
N THR A 221 -29.07 -7.84 -8.88
CA THR A 221 -28.46 -7.54 -7.57
C THR A 221 -28.40 -8.75 -6.64
N VAL A 222 -29.51 -9.47 -6.45
CA VAL A 222 -29.54 -10.66 -5.58
C VAL A 222 -28.59 -11.74 -6.07
N TRP A 223 -28.44 -11.87 -7.39
CA TRP A 223 -27.51 -12.82 -7.97
C TRP A 223 -26.05 -12.40 -7.70
N LEU A 224 -25.74 -11.10 -7.84
CA LEU A 224 -24.42 -10.54 -7.50
C LEU A 224 -24.06 -10.77 -6.02
N ASP A 225 -25.02 -10.62 -5.11
CA ASP A 225 -24.78 -10.89 -3.67
C ASP A 225 -24.47 -12.38 -3.40
N LYS A 226 -25.11 -13.28 -4.17
CA LYS A 226 -24.88 -14.73 -4.10
C LYS A 226 -23.52 -15.13 -4.66
N ILE A 227 -23.04 -14.49 -5.74
CA ILE A 227 -21.70 -14.80 -6.25
C ILE A 227 -20.62 -14.24 -5.31
N GLU A 228 -20.82 -13.03 -4.78
CA GLU A 228 -19.96 -12.42 -3.75
C GLU A 228 -19.86 -13.33 -2.51
N ALA A 229 -20.94 -14.00 -2.12
CA ALA A 229 -20.97 -14.93 -0.98
C ALA A 229 -20.04 -16.14 -1.13
N ARG A 230 -19.79 -16.58 -2.37
CA ARG A 230 -19.19 -17.88 -2.68
C ARG A 230 -17.74 -17.79 -3.11
N HIS A 231 -17.25 -16.59 -3.37
CA HIS A 231 -15.93 -16.36 -3.95
C HIS A 231 -15.19 -15.33 -3.10
N ASP A 232 -13.88 -15.54 -2.95
CA ASP A 232 -13.00 -14.57 -2.32
C ASP A 232 -12.78 -13.37 -3.26
N PHE A 233 -12.80 -13.60 -4.58
CA PHE A 233 -12.66 -12.58 -5.61
C PHE A 233 -13.67 -12.75 -6.75
N VAL A 234 -14.29 -11.65 -7.16
CA VAL A 234 -15.20 -11.58 -8.31
C VAL A 234 -14.72 -10.46 -9.23
N VAL A 235 -14.28 -10.81 -10.44
CA VAL A 235 -13.79 -9.86 -11.43
C VAL A 235 -14.92 -9.49 -12.37
N PHE A 236 -15.43 -8.26 -12.27
CA PHE A 236 -16.43 -7.71 -13.18
C PHE A 236 -15.76 -7.14 -14.43
N VAL A 237 -16.25 -7.53 -15.61
CA VAL A 237 -15.78 -7.02 -16.89
C VAL A 237 -16.82 -6.03 -17.40
N ALA A 238 -16.45 -4.75 -17.45
CA ALA A 238 -17.30 -3.72 -18.03
C ALA A 238 -17.39 -3.88 -19.55
N ASP A 239 -18.50 -3.40 -20.12
CA ASP A 239 -18.66 -3.35 -21.57
C ASP A 239 -17.79 -2.23 -22.16
N ALA A 240 -17.48 -2.31 -23.46
CA ALA A 240 -16.70 -1.28 -24.14
C ALA A 240 -17.34 0.12 -24.09
N GLY A 241 -18.67 0.18 -24.00
CA GLY A 241 -19.43 1.41 -23.82
C GLY A 241 -20.02 1.57 -22.41
N ARG A 242 -20.59 2.76 -22.16
CA ARG A 242 -21.24 3.10 -20.89
C ARG A 242 -22.66 2.53 -20.83
N THR A 243 -22.76 1.20 -20.81
CA THR A 243 -24.01 0.46 -20.70
C THR A 243 -24.54 0.46 -19.25
N GLU A 244 -25.74 -0.07 -19.02
CA GLU A 244 -26.25 -0.25 -17.65
C GLU A 244 -25.38 -1.23 -16.86
N TRP A 245 -24.87 -2.29 -17.51
CA TRP A 245 -23.91 -3.21 -16.90
C TRP A 245 -22.60 -2.51 -16.50
N THR A 246 -22.02 -1.67 -17.37
CA THR A 246 -20.82 -0.89 -17.04
C THR A 246 -21.05 0.01 -15.84
N GLN A 247 -22.21 0.69 -15.77
CA GLN A 247 -22.57 1.52 -14.62
C GLN A 247 -22.75 0.67 -13.34
N ARG A 248 -23.33 -0.54 -13.44
CA ARG A 248 -23.41 -1.47 -12.31
C ARG A 248 -22.03 -1.90 -11.84
N CYS A 249 -21.11 -2.22 -12.74
CA CYS A 249 -19.74 -2.60 -12.39
C CYS A 249 -19.05 -1.50 -11.58
N ILE A 250 -19.20 -0.24 -12.02
CA ILE A 250 -18.63 0.93 -11.33
C ILE A 250 -19.22 1.07 -9.92
N ARG A 251 -20.55 0.98 -9.76
CA ARG A 251 -21.23 1.18 -8.47
C ARG A 251 -21.12 0.04 -7.47
N HIS A 252 -20.85 -1.18 -7.92
CA HIS A 252 -20.83 -2.38 -7.07
C HIS A 252 -19.41 -2.92 -6.80
N CYS A 253 -18.36 -2.31 -7.36
CA CYS A 253 -16.99 -2.76 -7.10
C CYS A 253 -16.42 -2.18 -5.80
N ASP A 254 -15.55 -2.94 -5.12
CA ASP A 254 -14.73 -2.44 -4.02
C ASP A 254 -13.49 -1.69 -4.55
N GLU A 255 -13.00 -2.13 -5.71
CA GLU A 255 -11.86 -1.56 -6.43
C GLU A 255 -12.10 -1.58 -7.94
N LEU A 256 -11.76 -0.48 -8.62
CA LEU A 256 -11.88 -0.31 -10.06
C LEU A 256 -10.50 -0.26 -10.71
N LEU A 257 -10.24 -1.20 -11.62
CA LEU A 257 -9.05 -1.26 -12.46
C LEU A 257 -9.32 -0.53 -13.77
N LEU A 258 -8.70 0.64 -13.93
CA LEU A 258 -8.71 1.39 -15.19
C LEU A 258 -7.61 0.84 -16.08
N VAL A 259 -7.96 0.06 -17.10
CA VAL A 259 -6.99 -0.61 -17.98
C VAL A 259 -6.77 0.23 -19.24
N ALA A 260 -5.51 0.56 -19.52
CA ALA A 260 -5.07 1.34 -20.66
C ALA A 260 -3.90 0.67 -21.39
N ASP A 261 -3.85 0.83 -22.72
CA ASP A 261 -2.59 0.71 -23.46
C ASP A 261 -1.75 1.99 -23.22
N ALA A 262 -0.53 1.82 -22.73
CA ALA A 262 0.32 2.95 -22.36
C ALA A 262 0.75 3.82 -23.56
N ASP A 263 0.74 3.27 -24.77
CA ASP A 263 1.13 3.95 -26.00
C ASP A 263 -0.02 4.76 -26.65
N GLU A 264 -1.26 4.51 -26.24
CA GLU A 264 -2.42 5.30 -26.67
C GLU A 264 -2.42 6.71 -26.02
N PRO A 265 -3.21 7.66 -26.55
CA PRO A 265 -3.40 8.97 -25.93
C PRO A 265 -4.13 8.88 -24.58
N ALA A 266 -3.59 9.57 -23.56
CA ALA A 266 -4.22 9.68 -22.25
C ALA A 266 -5.37 10.70 -22.27
N GLN A 267 -6.52 10.29 -22.81
CA GLN A 267 -7.75 11.07 -22.80
C GLN A 267 -8.73 10.47 -21.81
N LEU A 268 -9.71 11.25 -21.35
CA LEU A 268 -10.82 10.73 -20.55
C LEU A 268 -11.78 9.96 -21.46
N HIS A 269 -11.95 8.68 -21.17
CA HIS A 269 -12.86 7.80 -21.87
C HIS A 269 -14.32 8.05 -21.41
N PRO A 270 -15.34 7.85 -22.25
CA PRO A 270 -16.76 8.01 -21.85
C PRO A 270 -17.17 7.16 -20.64
N ASN A 271 -16.49 6.03 -20.43
CA ASN A 271 -16.72 5.18 -19.26
C ASN A 271 -16.22 5.82 -17.94
N GLU A 272 -15.36 6.83 -18.01
CA GLU A 272 -14.79 7.55 -16.86
C GLU A 272 -15.66 8.72 -16.38
N VAL A 273 -16.74 9.05 -17.11
CA VAL A 273 -17.65 10.13 -16.72
C VAL A 273 -18.24 9.87 -15.32
N GLY A 274 -18.20 10.86 -14.43
CA GLY A 274 -18.66 10.75 -13.05
C GLY A 274 -17.67 10.12 -12.06
N LEU A 275 -16.60 9.46 -12.54
CA LEU A 275 -15.52 8.96 -11.68
C LEU A 275 -14.48 10.05 -11.32
N HIS A 276 -14.48 11.15 -12.06
CA HIS A 276 -13.56 12.27 -11.87
C HIS A 276 -14.07 13.31 -10.85
N ASP A 277 -15.39 13.45 -10.69
CA ASP A 277 -16.05 14.42 -9.79
C ASP A 277 -16.14 13.94 -8.34
N ALA A 278 -15.76 12.69 -8.10
CA ALA A 278 -15.68 12.06 -6.79
C ALA A 278 -14.54 12.64 -5.94
N GLN A 279 -14.79 13.81 -5.34
CA GLN A 279 -13.82 14.47 -4.45
C GLN A 279 -13.75 13.84 -3.05
N ASP A 280 -14.56 12.82 -2.76
CA ASP A 280 -14.74 12.28 -1.43
C ASP A 280 -14.21 10.86 -1.26
N ASP A 281 -13.72 10.56 -0.05
CA ASP A 281 -13.35 9.21 0.42
C ASP A 281 -14.52 8.20 0.45
N GLY A 282 -15.64 8.49 -0.21
CA GLY A 282 -16.86 7.69 -0.25
C GLY A 282 -16.93 6.68 -1.40
N GLU A 283 -15.94 6.64 -2.30
CA GLU A 283 -15.97 5.78 -3.49
C GLU A 283 -14.93 4.64 -3.46
N ALA A 284 -15.15 3.69 -4.39
CA ALA A 284 -14.26 2.57 -4.64
C ALA A 284 -12.84 3.04 -4.99
N GLN A 285 -11.84 2.28 -4.54
CA GLN A 285 -10.43 2.59 -4.84
C GLN A 285 -10.20 2.48 -6.35
N GLN A 286 -9.50 3.44 -6.95
CA GLN A 286 -9.21 3.43 -8.39
C GLN A 286 -7.72 3.14 -8.64
N THR A 287 -7.44 2.06 -9.38
CA THR A 287 -6.09 1.64 -9.74
C THR A 287 -5.91 1.68 -11.25
N LEU A 288 -4.95 2.47 -11.72
CA LEU A 288 -4.61 2.52 -13.15
C LEU A 288 -3.67 1.38 -13.53
N VAL A 289 -4.04 0.57 -14.52
CA VAL A 289 -3.22 -0.50 -15.08
C VAL A 289 -2.79 -0.13 -16.49
N LEU A 290 -1.49 0.15 -16.65
CA LEU A 290 -0.89 0.51 -17.92
C LEU A 290 -0.21 -0.71 -18.55
N LEU A 291 -0.77 -1.17 -19.66
CA LEU A 291 -0.24 -2.27 -20.45
C LEU A 291 0.88 -1.79 -21.37
N HIS A 292 1.99 -2.51 -21.39
CA HIS A 292 3.16 -2.24 -22.21
C HIS A 292 3.50 -3.45 -23.10
N PRO A 293 4.15 -3.21 -24.26
CA PRO A 293 4.76 -4.30 -25.02
C PRO A 293 5.97 -4.89 -24.27
N ASP A 294 6.31 -6.14 -24.57
CA ASP A 294 7.30 -6.92 -23.81
C ASP A 294 8.73 -6.41 -23.97
N ASP A 295 9.01 -5.71 -25.07
CA ASP A 295 10.31 -5.12 -25.39
C ASP A 295 10.52 -3.73 -24.77
N ARG A 296 9.49 -3.18 -24.11
CA ARG A 296 9.58 -1.90 -23.39
C ARG A 296 10.64 -2.03 -22.30
N ARG A 297 11.68 -1.19 -22.39
CA ARG A 297 12.75 -1.12 -21.37
C ARG A 297 12.33 -0.35 -20.12
N SER A 298 11.62 0.76 -20.29
CA SER A 298 11.09 1.60 -19.20
C SER A 298 9.75 2.19 -19.61
N PRO A 299 8.77 2.27 -18.71
CA PRO A 299 7.62 3.16 -18.85
C PRO A 299 8.11 4.61 -18.99
N THR A 300 7.31 5.43 -19.65
CA THR A 300 7.59 6.86 -19.88
C THR A 300 6.30 7.63 -20.00
N GLY A 301 6.25 8.84 -19.43
CA GLY A 301 5.12 9.75 -19.61
C GLY A 301 3.87 9.26 -18.87
N THR A 302 4.04 8.64 -17.71
CA THR A 302 2.93 8.19 -16.86
C THR A 302 2.18 9.36 -16.23
N ALA A 303 2.87 10.49 -15.98
CA ALA A 303 2.28 11.70 -15.40
C ALA A 303 1.01 12.17 -16.12
N ARG A 304 1.00 12.12 -17.46
CA ARG A 304 -0.16 12.51 -18.29
C ARG A 304 -1.43 11.69 -18.01
N TRP A 305 -1.27 10.46 -17.54
CA TRP A 305 -2.40 9.59 -17.16
C TRP A 305 -2.90 9.91 -15.75
N LEU A 306 -1.96 10.20 -14.84
CA LEU A 306 -2.22 10.48 -13.43
C LEU A 306 -2.82 11.88 -13.23
N ASP A 307 -2.39 12.88 -13.99
CA ASP A 307 -2.85 14.27 -13.83
C ASP A 307 -4.33 14.48 -14.16
N LEU A 308 -4.91 13.56 -14.93
CA LEU A 308 -6.32 13.61 -15.33
C LEU A 308 -7.25 12.85 -14.39
N ARG A 309 -6.73 12.14 -13.38
CA ARG A 309 -7.49 11.15 -12.62
C ARG A 309 -7.15 11.19 -11.14
N HIS A 310 -8.17 10.99 -10.30
CA HIS A 310 -7.99 10.79 -8.87
C HIS A 310 -7.77 9.29 -8.62
N LEU A 311 -6.51 8.87 -8.58
CA LEU A 311 -6.11 7.46 -8.47
C LEU A 311 -5.46 7.17 -7.13
N SER A 312 -5.75 5.99 -6.60
CA SER A 312 -5.12 5.47 -5.40
C SER A 312 -3.69 5.00 -5.69
N THR A 313 -3.51 4.35 -6.84
CA THR A 313 -2.21 3.87 -7.31
C THR A 313 -2.21 3.56 -8.81
N HIS A 314 -1.04 3.25 -9.35
CA HIS A 314 -0.87 2.78 -10.71
C HIS A 314 0.10 1.61 -10.78
N VAL A 315 -0.10 0.74 -11.77
CA VAL A 315 0.70 -0.46 -12.00
C VAL A 315 1.01 -0.58 -13.48
N HIS A 316 2.28 -0.80 -13.81
CA HIS A 316 2.71 -1.13 -15.17
C HIS A 316 2.76 -2.65 -15.36
N VAL A 317 2.29 -3.13 -16.51
CA VAL A 317 2.28 -4.57 -16.83
C VAL A 317 2.74 -4.80 -18.25
N ARG A 318 3.83 -5.56 -18.44
CA ARG A 318 4.21 -6.11 -19.75
C ARG A 318 3.31 -7.30 -20.07
N ARG A 319 2.68 -7.28 -21.26
CA ARG A 319 1.62 -8.21 -21.64
C ARG A 319 2.03 -9.69 -21.54
N GLY A 320 3.22 -10.03 -22.01
CA GLY A 320 3.77 -11.38 -22.04
C GLY A 320 4.62 -11.76 -20.84
N MET A 321 4.78 -10.90 -19.82
CA MET A 321 5.67 -11.15 -18.68
C MET A 321 4.88 -11.67 -17.46
N PRO A 322 4.94 -12.97 -17.11
CA PRO A 322 4.09 -13.54 -16.06
C PRO A 322 4.28 -12.89 -14.67
N ARG A 323 5.50 -12.43 -14.37
CA ARG A 323 5.86 -11.78 -13.09
C ARG A 323 5.07 -10.49 -12.85
N ASP A 324 4.82 -9.72 -13.90
CA ASP A 324 4.05 -8.46 -13.81
C ASP A 324 2.58 -8.74 -13.51
N TRP A 325 2.01 -9.80 -14.09
CA TRP A 325 0.64 -10.25 -13.81
C TRP A 325 0.49 -10.82 -12.40
N GLN A 326 1.48 -11.59 -11.92
CA GLN A 326 1.50 -12.08 -10.54
C GLN A 326 1.58 -10.91 -9.55
N ARG A 327 2.35 -9.87 -9.88
CA ARG A 327 2.38 -8.63 -9.11
C ARG A 327 1.04 -7.91 -9.13
N LEU A 328 0.42 -7.75 -10.30
CA LEU A 328 -0.91 -7.14 -10.39
C LEU A 328 -1.92 -7.89 -9.50
N ALA A 329 -1.91 -9.24 -9.55
CA ALA A 329 -2.75 -10.06 -8.69
C ALA A 329 -2.48 -9.81 -7.20
N ARG A 330 -1.20 -9.70 -6.76
CA ARG A 330 -0.86 -9.36 -5.37
C ARG A 330 -1.28 -7.95 -4.97
N VAL A 331 -1.17 -6.97 -5.87
CA VAL A 331 -1.62 -5.59 -5.65
C VAL A 331 -3.12 -5.57 -5.38
N VAL A 332 -3.89 -6.17 -6.28
CA VAL A 332 -5.35 -6.19 -6.20
C VAL A 332 -5.84 -7.07 -5.05
N SER A 333 -5.18 -8.20 -4.77
CA SER A 333 -5.55 -9.09 -3.65
C SER A 333 -5.07 -8.59 -2.29
N ARG A 334 -4.42 -7.42 -2.22
CA ARG A 334 -3.83 -6.83 -1.00
C ARG A 334 -2.82 -7.77 -0.32
N ASN A 335 -2.01 -8.48 -1.12
CA ASN A 335 -0.91 -9.35 -0.69
C ASN A 335 0.46 -8.81 -1.16
N THR A 336 0.59 -7.49 -1.29
CA THR A 336 1.81 -6.84 -1.78
C THR A 336 2.99 -7.04 -0.82
N VAL A 337 4.17 -7.22 -1.42
CA VAL A 337 5.44 -7.28 -0.68
C VAL A 337 6.20 -5.98 -0.91
N GLY A 338 6.43 -5.22 0.16
CA GLY A 338 7.25 -4.00 0.15
C GLY A 338 8.69 -4.27 0.54
N LEU A 339 9.65 -3.68 -0.18
CA LEU A 339 11.07 -3.67 0.18
C LEU A 339 11.47 -2.28 0.68
N VAL A 340 11.97 -2.18 1.92
CA VAL A 340 12.38 -0.92 2.54
C VAL A 340 13.89 -0.93 2.79
N LEU A 341 14.57 0.09 2.27
CA LEU A 341 16.03 0.22 2.32
C LEU A 341 16.43 1.46 3.13
N SER A 342 17.14 1.24 4.25
CA SER A 342 17.55 2.34 5.12
C SER A 342 18.67 3.20 4.51
N GLY A 343 18.83 4.42 5.02
CA GLY A 343 20.02 5.23 4.77
C GLY A 343 21.29 4.69 5.47
N GLY A 344 22.47 5.10 5.00
CA GLY A 344 23.76 4.63 5.54
C GLY A 344 25.03 5.01 4.76
N GLY A 345 24.96 5.94 3.80
CA GLY A 345 26.11 6.33 2.96
C GLY A 345 26.68 5.16 2.15
N ALA A 346 28.00 5.01 2.05
CA ALA A 346 28.66 3.93 1.30
C ALA A 346 28.27 2.51 1.77
N ARG A 347 27.78 2.35 3.02
CA ARG A 347 27.24 1.07 3.52
C ARG A 347 26.02 0.61 2.72
N GLY A 348 25.34 1.54 2.03
CA GLY A 348 24.21 1.30 1.14
C GLY A 348 24.45 0.25 0.07
N PHE A 349 25.70 0.00 -0.34
CA PHE A 349 25.99 -1.05 -1.33
C PHE A 349 25.61 -2.45 -0.86
N ALA A 350 25.42 -2.67 0.45
CA ALA A 350 24.96 -3.94 0.98
C ALA A 350 23.54 -4.28 0.52
N HIS A 351 22.71 -3.26 0.25
CA HIS A 351 21.36 -3.41 -0.29
C HIS A 351 21.38 -4.18 -1.61
N LEU A 352 22.36 -3.92 -2.48
CA LEU A 352 22.52 -4.62 -3.76
C LEU A 352 22.80 -6.12 -3.55
N GLY A 353 23.64 -6.45 -2.57
CA GLY A 353 23.94 -7.83 -2.21
C GLY A 353 22.72 -8.56 -1.65
N VAL A 354 21.94 -7.90 -0.79
CA VAL A 354 20.69 -8.47 -0.25
C VAL A 354 19.67 -8.66 -1.38
N MET A 355 19.46 -7.67 -2.24
CA MET A 355 18.54 -7.81 -3.40
C MET A 355 18.95 -8.96 -4.32
N ARG A 356 20.25 -9.18 -4.53
CA ARG A 356 20.74 -10.35 -5.26
C ARG A 356 20.37 -11.66 -4.55
N ALA A 357 20.54 -11.74 -3.24
CA ALA A 357 20.17 -12.94 -2.48
C ALA A 357 18.65 -13.20 -2.52
N LEU A 358 17.83 -12.14 -2.49
CA LEU A 358 16.37 -12.25 -2.66
C LEU A 358 16.01 -12.79 -4.05
N GLU A 359 16.63 -12.25 -5.11
CA GLU A 359 16.40 -12.70 -6.49
C GLU A 359 16.78 -14.18 -6.68
N GLU A 360 17.96 -14.61 -6.19
CA GLU A 360 18.41 -16.00 -6.27
C GLU A 360 17.49 -16.96 -5.47
N ALA A 361 16.85 -16.47 -4.41
CA ALA A 361 15.87 -17.23 -3.64
C ALA A 361 14.44 -17.19 -4.22
N GLY A 362 14.23 -16.55 -5.38
CA GLY A 362 12.93 -16.39 -6.02
C GLY A 362 11.97 -15.43 -5.31
N ILE A 363 12.46 -14.66 -4.34
CA ILE A 363 11.67 -13.69 -3.59
C ILE A 363 11.40 -12.47 -4.47
N CYS A 364 10.13 -12.12 -4.61
CA CYS A 364 9.71 -10.95 -5.36
C CYS A 364 9.17 -9.87 -4.41
N PHE A 365 9.40 -8.61 -4.77
CA PHE A 365 8.77 -7.46 -4.12
C PHE A 365 8.06 -6.60 -5.18
N ASP A 366 6.95 -5.99 -4.76
CA ASP A 366 6.00 -5.27 -5.60
C ASP A 366 6.17 -3.75 -5.48
N MET A 367 6.63 -3.31 -4.30
CA MET A 367 6.88 -1.92 -3.95
C MET A 367 8.28 -1.79 -3.36
N VAL A 368 8.93 -0.64 -3.55
CA VAL A 368 10.26 -0.40 -3.03
C VAL A 368 10.38 1.03 -2.49
N ALA A 369 11.08 1.19 -1.38
CA ALA A 369 11.28 2.49 -0.77
C ALA A 369 12.65 2.63 -0.16
N GLY A 370 13.10 3.87 -0.02
CA GLY A 370 14.30 4.12 0.76
C GLY A 370 14.55 5.57 1.11
N THR A 371 15.53 5.73 1.97
CA THR A 371 15.99 7.04 2.46
C THR A 371 17.48 7.19 2.16
N SER A 372 17.91 8.37 1.71
CA SER A 372 19.31 8.65 1.41
C SER A 372 19.88 7.67 0.37
N ILE A 373 21.01 7.02 0.64
CA ILE A 373 21.55 5.99 -0.26
C ILE A 373 20.55 4.85 -0.50
N GLY A 374 19.67 4.56 0.47
CA GLY A 374 18.60 3.58 0.33
C GLY A 374 17.63 3.97 -0.78
N ALA A 375 17.36 5.27 -0.99
CA ALA A 375 16.54 5.77 -2.10
C ALA A 375 17.21 5.48 -3.45
N VAL A 376 18.53 5.66 -3.57
CA VAL A 376 19.28 5.31 -4.78
C VAL A 376 19.16 3.81 -5.09
N MET A 377 19.38 2.96 -4.08
CA MET A 377 19.31 1.50 -4.26
C MET A 377 17.87 1.03 -4.54
N ALA A 378 16.89 1.69 -3.93
CA ALA A 378 15.47 1.43 -4.16
C ALA A 378 15.08 1.76 -5.60
N ALA A 379 15.64 2.81 -6.20
CA ALA A 379 15.38 3.17 -7.58
C ALA A 379 15.84 2.06 -8.54
N TYR A 380 17.02 1.48 -8.31
CA TYR A 380 17.45 0.30 -9.06
C TYR A 380 16.52 -0.90 -8.90
N GLY A 381 16.04 -1.17 -7.67
CA GLY A 381 15.04 -2.21 -7.43
C GLY A 381 13.72 -1.95 -8.16
N GLY A 382 13.35 -0.67 -8.34
CA GLY A 382 12.15 -0.22 -9.04
C GLY A 382 12.25 -0.26 -10.56
N MET A 383 13.46 -0.20 -11.12
CA MET A 383 13.74 -0.35 -12.56
C MET A 383 13.57 -1.80 -13.05
N ASP A 384 13.41 -2.77 -12.15
CA ASP A 384 13.17 -4.19 -12.47
C ASP A 384 14.21 -4.81 -13.42
N ILE A 385 15.48 -4.42 -13.26
CA ILE A 385 16.63 -5.01 -13.96
C ILE A 385 17.21 -6.18 -13.15
N PRO A 386 17.80 -7.22 -13.79
CA PRO A 386 18.41 -8.33 -13.09
C PRO A 386 19.50 -7.89 -12.10
N ALA A 387 19.60 -8.55 -10.95
CA ALA A 387 20.48 -8.10 -9.87
C ALA A 387 21.95 -7.98 -10.27
N ARG A 388 22.42 -8.84 -11.20
CA ARG A 388 23.76 -8.75 -11.76
C ARG A 388 23.99 -7.44 -12.52
N GLU A 389 23.08 -7.11 -13.43
CA GLU A 389 23.15 -5.88 -14.23
C GLU A 389 23.00 -4.64 -13.35
N MET A 390 22.14 -4.70 -12.33
CA MET A 390 22.02 -3.67 -11.31
C MET A 390 23.35 -3.42 -10.58
N ILE A 391 24.03 -4.48 -10.13
CA ILE A 391 25.33 -4.37 -9.44
C ILE A 391 26.38 -3.77 -10.38
N ASP A 392 26.41 -4.18 -11.65
CA ASP A 392 27.37 -3.67 -12.63
C ASP A 392 27.11 -2.19 -12.97
N ALA A 393 25.85 -1.80 -13.11
CA ALA A 393 25.45 -0.40 -13.30
C ALA A 393 25.85 0.46 -12.09
N ALA A 394 25.55 0.00 -10.87
CA ALA A 394 25.95 0.69 -9.65
C ALA A 394 27.48 0.77 -9.51
N ARG A 395 28.21 -0.30 -9.84
CA ARG A 395 29.68 -0.33 -9.85
C ARG A 395 30.26 0.70 -10.83
N ALA A 396 29.67 0.83 -12.02
CA ALA A 396 30.09 1.82 -13.00
C ALA A 396 29.80 3.25 -12.51
N ALA A 397 28.62 3.48 -11.97
CA ALA A 397 28.16 4.77 -11.46
C ALA A 397 29.02 5.26 -10.27
N PHE A 398 29.36 4.39 -9.34
CA PHE A 398 30.15 4.72 -8.13
C PHE A 398 31.66 4.48 -8.28
N ARG A 399 32.18 4.37 -9.52
CA ARG A 399 33.63 4.25 -9.77
C ARG A 399 34.39 5.50 -9.31
N GLU A 400 33.80 6.68 -9.50
CA GLU A 400 34.33 7.95 -8.98
C GLU A 400 33.77 8.23 -7.58
N ASN A 401 34.58 8.86 -6.71
CA ASN A 401 34.12 9.26 -5.38
C ASN A 401 33.02 10.35 -5.50
N PRO A 402 31.77 10.06 -5.11
CA PRO A 402 30.63 10.98 -5.26
C PRO A 402 30.75 12.23 -4.37
N THR A 403 31.54 12.16 -3.30
CA THR A 403 31.70 13.21 -2.29
C THR A 403 33.06 13.93 -2.37
N GLY A 404 33.81 13.74 -3.46
CA GLY A 404 35.18 14.26 -3.60
C GLY A 404 35.29 15.71 -4.09
N ASP A 405 34.19 16.44 -4.24
CA ASP A 405 34.12 17.79 -4.82
C ASP A 405 33.83 18.88 -3.79
N TYR A 406 34.82 19.16 -2.94
CA TYR A 406 34.74 20.14 -1.84
C TYR A 406 34.62 21.60 -2.32
N ASN A 407 33.81 22.39 -1.62
CA ASN A 407 33.68 23.83 -1.84
C ASN A 407 34.87 24.59 -1.23
N MET A 408 35.43 25.55 -1.96
CA MET A 408 36.50 26.42 -1.44
C MET A 408 36.00 27.40 -0.38
N VAL A 409 34.74 27.85 -0.48
CA VAL A 409 34.07 28.72 0.50
C VAL A 409 32.74 28.08 0.88
N PRO A 410 32.67 27.33 2.01
CA PRO A 410 31.49 26.55 2.36
C PRO A 410 30.42 27.41 3.06
N LEU A 411 29.65 28.18 2.27
CA LEU A 411 28.55 29.02 2.80
C LEU A 411 27.29 28.21 3.16
N ILE A 412 26.98 27.19 2.38
CA ILE A 412 25.74 26.38 2.51
C ILE A 412 26.06 24.88 2.66
N SER A 413 27.19 24.41 2.12
CA SER A 413 27.61 23.00 2.17
C SER A 413 29.12 22.85 2.01
N LEU A 414 29.69 21.78 2.60
CA LEU A 414 31.10 21.42 2.48
C LEU A 414 31.45 20.83 1.10
N ILE A 415 30.50 20.14 0.46
CA ILE A 415 30.67 19.43 -0.81
C ILE A 415 29.71 20.06 -1.83
N SER A 416 30.20 20.35 -3.04
CA SER A 416 29.40 20.98 -4.10
C SER A 416 28.30 20.08 -4.66
N GLY A 417 28.44 18.75 -4.51
CA GLY A 417 27.45 17.75 -4.91
C GLY A 417 27.32 17.56 -6.44
N LYS A 418 28.21 18.16 -7.24
CA LYS A 418 28.20 18.06 -8.71
C LYS A 418 28.55 16.67 -9.19
N ARG A 419 29.44 15.96 -8.49
CA ARG A 419 29.80 14.56 -8.80
C ARG A 419 28.65 13.63 -8.55
N LEU A 420 28.07 13.68 -7.35
CA LEU A 420 26.90 12.90 -6.97
C LEU A 420 25.70 13.17 -7.89
N ARG A 421 25.48 14.44 -8.25
CA ARG A 421 24.47 14.82 -9.25
C ARG A 421 24.68 14.09 -10.57
N ARG A 422 25.89 14.11 -11.14
CA ARG A 422 26.20 13.40 -12.39
C ARG A 422 25.97 11.90 -12.29
N ILE A 423 26.33 11.29 -11.15
CA ILE A 423 26.14 9.86 -10.91
C ILE A 423 24.65 9.52 -10.90
N ILE A 424 23.82 10.28 -10.18
CA ILE A 424 22.37 10.05 -10.14
C ILE A 424 21.73 10.34 -11.49
N ASP A 425 22.07 11.47 -12.12
CA ASP A 425 21.51 11.87 -13.41
C ASP A 425 21.89 10.87 -14.52
N SER A 426 23.04 10.20 -14.44
CA SER A 426 23.45 9.16 -15.42
C SER A 426 22.94 7.76 -15.08
N ALA A 427 22.62 7.47 -13.82
CA ALA A 427 22.01 6.21 -13.40
C ALA A 427 20.49 6.17 -13.66
N VAL A 428 19.85 7.34 -13.76
CA VAL A 428 18.39 7.51 -13.81
C VAL A 428 17.95 8.13 -15.15
N VAL A 429 18.49 7.59 -16.24
CA VAL A 429 18.07 7.92 -17.61
C VAL A 429 17.46 6.70 -18.27
N ASP A 430 16.46 6.91 -19.11
CA ASP A 430 15.83 5.85 -19.89
C ASP A 430 16.76 5.38 -21.03
N SER A 431 16.31 4.37 -21.78
CA SER A 431 17.04 3.85 -22.94
C SER A 431 17.30 4.86 -24.07
N ARG A 432 16.65 6.03 -24.03
CA ARG A 432 16.76 7.14 -24.99
C ARG A 432 17.53 8.33 -24.41
N GLY A 433 18.05 8.23 -23.18
CA GLY A 433 18.76 9.31 -22.50
C GLY A 433 17.84 10.39 -21.91
N GLN A 434 16.54 10.13 -21.80
CA GLN A 434 15.56 11.04 -21.21
C GLN A 434 15.46 10.82 -19.70
N HIS A 435 15.09 11.88 -18.98
CA HIS A 435 14.86 11.82 -17.54
C HIS A 435 13.62 10.96 -17.22
N ILE A 436 13.77 10.07 -16.25
CA ILE A 436 12.69 9.22 -15.74
C ILE A 436 12.04 9.93 -14.55
N ASP A 437 10.70 9.94 -14.52
CA ASP A 437 9.92 10.37 -13.37
C ASP A 437 9.65 9.18 -12.43
N ILE A 438 9.32 9.43 -11.16
CA ILE A 438 9.09 8.36 -10.18
C ILE A 438 7.97 7.42 -10.64
N GLU A 439 6.88 7.99 -11.16
CA GLU A 439 5.74 7.22 -11.65
C GLU A 439 6.07 6.36 -12.89
N ASP A 440 7.20 6.58 -13.55
CA ASP A 440 7.62 5.80 -14.72
C ASP A 440 8.43 4.54 -14.33
N LEU A 441 8.69 4.28 -13.05
CA LEU A 441 9.36 3.05 -12.62
C LEU A 441 8.46 1.84 -12.75
N TRP A 442 9.03 0.69 -13.14
CA TRP A 442 8.27 -0.56 -13.27
C TRP A 442 7.56 -0.92 -11.97
N LYS A 443 8.22 -0.81 -10.81
CA LYS A 443 7.65 -1.02 -9.47
C LYS A 443 7.38 0.29 -8.76
N SER A 444 6.29 0.31 -7.98
CA SER A 444 5.93 1.46 -7.16
C SER A 444 7.10 1.82 -6.25
N TYR A 445 7.54 3.06 -6.36
CA TYR A 445 8.70 3.58 -5.65
C TYR A 445 8.29 4.81 -4.84
N PHE A 446 8.89 4.96 -3.66
CA PHE A 446 8.93 6.25 -3.00
C PHE A 446 10.25 6.47 -2.25
N CYS A 447 10.59 7.74 -2.05
CA CYS A 447 11.70 8.10 -1.17
C CYS A 447 11.32 9.19 -0.18
N ILE A 448 12.01 9.18 0.95
CA ILE A 448 11.79 10.15 2.02
C ILE A 448 12.81 11.28 1.94
N THR A 449 12.32 12.49 2.16
CA THR A 449 13.13 13.67 2.46
C THR A 449 12.63 14.32 3.73
N SER A 450 13.48 15.13 4.33
CA SER A 450 13.08 16.01 5.41
C SER A 450 12.80 17.39 4.81
N ASN A 451 11.55 17.84 4.89
CA ASN A 451 11.17 19.16 4.43
C ASN A 451 11.60 20.18 5.47
N TYR A 452 12.66 20.92 5.15
CA TYR A 452 13.24 21.92 6.04
C TYR A 452 12.31 23.13 6.19
N SER A 453 11.62 23.54 5.12
CA SER A 453 10.72 24.70 5.15
C SER A 453 9.49 24.47 6.04
N ALA A 454 8.90 23.27 5.98
CA ALA A 454 7.67 22.93 6.69
C ALA A 454 7.89 22.05 7.95
N ALA A 455 9.16 21.75 8.29
CA ALA A 455 9.55 20.94 9.44
C ALA A 455 8.80 19.59 9.55
N ARG A 456 8.65 18.88 8.43
CA ARG A 456 7.91 17.61 8.36
C ARG A 456 8.60 16.58 7.47
N GLU A 457 8.23 15.32 7.66
CA GLU A 457 8.53 14.26 6.70
C GLU A 457 7.82 14.54 5.36
N ALA A 458 8.53 14.36 4.25
CA ALA A 458 7.96 14.43 2.91
C ALA A 458 8.24 13.14 2.14
N VAL A 459 7.17 12.52 1.64
CA VAL A 459 7.18 11.28 0.84
C VAL A 459 7.04 11.63 -0.63
N HIS A 460 8.03 11.27 -1.44
CA HIS A 460 8.03 11.54 -2.88
C HIS A 460 7.65 10.30 -3.68
N MET A 461 6.63 10.44 -4.50
CA MET A 461 6.09 9.39 -5.38
C MET A 461 5.92 9.79 -6.83
N ARG A 462 6.01 11.09 -7.11
CA ARG A 462 5.75 11.65 -8.43
C ARG A 462 6.80 12.68 -8.76
N GLY A 463 6.98 12.92 -10.05
CA GLY A 463 7.91 13.89 -10.59
C GLY A 463 9.35 13.38 -10.69
N PRO A 464 10.34 14.27 -10.87
CA PRO A 464 11.66 13.88 -11.35
C PRO A 464 12.43 13.01 -10.36
N LEU A 465 12.62 11.73 -10.71
CA LEU A 465 13.24 10.72 -9.85
C LEU A 465 14.65 11.13 -9.39
N ALA A 466 15.47 11.60 -10.33
CA ALA A 466 16.82 12.08 -10.03
C ALA A 466 16.81 13.27 -9.05
N LYS A 467 15.83 14.17 -9.15
CA LYS A 467 15.72 15.33 -8.27
C LYS A 467 15.30 14.92 -6.86
N SER A 468 14.33 14.02 -6.74
CA SER A 468 13.85 13.49 -5.46
C SER A 468 14.91 12.65 -4.74
N ILE A 469 15.66 11.81 -5.46
CA ILE A 469 16.80 11.07 -4.91
C ILE A 469 17.89 12.03 -4.42
N ARG A 470 18.25 13.05 -5.21
CA ARG A 470 19.23 14.06 -4.80
C ARG A 470 18.82 14.75 -3.50
N ALA A 471 17.56 15.14 -3.38
CA ALA A 471 17.02 15.71 -2.15
C ALA A 471 17.11 14.72 -0.96
N SER A 472 16.80 13.45 -1.20
CA SER A 472 16.83 12.40 -0.17
C SER A 472 18.24 12.14 0.35
N VAL A 473 19.28 12.41 -0.44
CA VAL A 473 20.71 12.21 -0.11
C VAL A 473 21.40 13.50 0.38
N SER A 474 20.71 14.65 0.39
CA SER A 474 21.28 15.96 0.73
C SER A 474 21.51 16.13 2.24
N ILE A 475 22.55 15.47 2.74
CA ILE A 475 22.93 15.48 4.15
C ILE A 475 23.21 16.92 4.61
N PRO A 476 22.55 17.40 5.69
CA PRO A 476 22.73 18.77 6.20
C PRO A 476 24.18 19.14 6.45
N GLY A 477 24.59 20.31 5.95
CA GLY A 477 25.97 20.83 6.07
C GLY A 477 27.01 20.13 5.19
N ALA A 478 26.78 18.88 4.78
CA ALA A 478 27.67 18.14 3.88
C ALA A 478 27.35 18.44 2.41
N LEU A 479 26.10 18.27 2.00
CA LEU A 479 25.62 18.48 0.63
C LEU A 479 24.61 19.64 0.57
N PRO A 480 24.47 20.32 -0.57
CA PRO A 480 23.52 21.40 -0.69
C PRO A 480 22.08 20.88 -0.60
N PRO A 481 21.17 21.60 0.08
CA PRO A 481 19.75 21.28 0.07
C PRO A 481 19.18 21.42 -1.34
N VAL A 482 18.05 20.75 -1.60
CA VAL A 482 17.40 20.74 -2.91
C VAL A 482 16.03 21.39 -2.82
N MET A 483 15.72 22.26 -3.77
CA MET A 483 14.39 22.87 -3.91
C MET A 483 13.43 21.91 -4.63
N LEU A 484 12.36 21.50 -3.97
CA LEU A 484 11.23 20.77 -4.57
C LEU A 484 9.96 21.58 -4.35
N GLU A 485 9.22 21.86 -5.41
CA GLU A 485 7.93 22.58 -5.34
C GLU A 485 7.96 23.92 -4.56
N GLY A 486 9.10 24.61 -4.55
CA GLY A 486 9.27 25.87 -3.82
C GLY A 486 9.65 25.72 -2.35
N GLU A 487 9.77 24.48 -1.85
CA GLU A 487 10.20 24.17 -0.49
C GLU A 487 11.63 23.61 -0.48
N LEU A 488 12.31 23.79 0.65
CA LEU A 488 13.70 23.35 0.83
C LEU A 488 13.73 21.94 1.45
N HIS A 489 14.41 21.01 0.80
CA HIS A 489 14.51 19.61 1.24
C HIS A 489 15.97 19.22 1.54
N ILE A 490 16.11 18.40 2.58
CA ILE A 490 17.37 17.78 3.03
C ILE A 490 17.17 16.27 3.20
N ASP A 491 18.26 15.58 3.55
CA ASP A 491 18.29 14.13 3.73
C ASP A 491 17.15 13.62 4.64
N GLY A 492 16.46 12.59 4.15
CA GLY A 492 15.29 12.02 4.83
C GLY A 492 15.63 11.34 6.15
N GLY A 493 16.90 10.99 6.39
CA GLY A 493 17.34 10.31 7.60
C GLY A 493 17.13 11.12 8.87
N THR A 494 16.90 12.44 8.74
CA THR A 494 16.58 13.30 9.88
C THR A 494 15.25 12.92 10.53
N PHE A 495 14.18 12.75 9.73
CA PHE A 495 12.87 12.35 10.23
C PHE A 495 12.61 10.84 10.16
N ASN A 496 13.02 10.18 9.08
CA ASN A 496 12.73 8.77 8.88
C ASN A 496 13.77 8.07 8.00
N ASN A 497 14.78 7.50 8.65
CA ASN A 497 15.82 6.75 7.96
C ASN A 497 15.37 5.35 7.50
N PHE A 498 14.27 4.81 8.04
CA PHE A 498 13.82 3.45 7.75
C PHE A 498 12.28 3.39 7.59
N PRO A 499 11.76 3.79 6.41
CA PRO A 499 10.36 4.17 6.21
C PRO A 499 9.40 2.99 6.04
N THR A 500 9.40 2.12 7.04
CA THR A 500 8.54 0.93 7.17
C THR A 500 7.11 1.31 7.53
N ASP A 501 6.92 2.36 8.32
CA ASP A 501 5.62 2.94 8.66
C ASP A 501 4.94 3.56 7.44
N VAL A 502 5.71 4.21 6.56
CA VAL A 502 5.18 4.72 5.29
C VAL A 502 4.80 3.55 4.40
N MET A 503 5.63 2.51 4.31
CA MET A 503 5.33 1.31 3.53
C MET A 503 4.06 0.58 4.03
N ASP A 504 3.86 0.47 5.35
CA ASP A 504 2.64 -0.10 5.96
C ASP A 504 1.40 0.73 5.62
N ARG A 505 1.47 2.07 5.79
CA ARG A 505 0.39 3.00 5.41
C ARG A 505 0.04 2.96 3.92
N ARG A 506 0.95 2.46 3.08
CA ARG A 506 0.70 2.21 1.65
C ARG A 506 0.02 0.88 1.34
N GLY A 507 -0.28 0.09 2.37
CA GLY A 507 -0.97 -1.18 2.23
C GLY A 507 -0.06 -2.32 1.82
N ALA A 508 1.24 -2.25 2.13
CA ALA A 508 2.12 -3.41 2.00
C ALA A 508 1.69 -4.49 2.99
N ALA A 509 1.27 -5.65 2.49
CA ALA A 509 0.84 -6.76 3.34
C ALA A 509 2.01 -7.41 4.09
N ARG A 510 3.20 -7.39 3.47
CA ARG A 510 4.45 -7.85 4.08
C ARG A 510 5.58 -6.88 3.76
N ILE A 511 6.45 -6.65 4.73
CA ILE A 511 7.58 -5.74 4.61
C ILE A 511 8.88 -6.51 4.78
N ILE A 512 9.71 -6.45 3.74
CA ILE A 512 11.12 -6.84 3.78
C ILE A 512 11.93 -5.59 4.10
N GLY A 513 12.73 -5.64 5.15
CA GLY A 513 13.49 -4.49 5.63
C GLY A 513 14.98 -4.73 5.61
N VAL A 514 15.75 -3.84 4.99
CA VAL A 514 17.23 -3.85 5.06
C VAL A 514 17.69 -2.65 5.87
N ASP A 515 18.09 -2.91 7.11
CA ASP A 515 18.51 -1.89 8.07
C ASP A 515 20.03 -1.87 8.24
N LEU A 516 20.63 -0.75 7.85
CA LEU A 516 22.06 -0.47 7.98
C LEU A 516 22.38 0.33 9.24
N LEU A 517 21.35 0.84 9.94
CA LEU A 517 21.51 1.51 11.20
C LEU A 517 21.54 0.47 12.31
N ARG A 518 22.67 0.38 13.00
CA ARG A 518 22.72 -0.17 14.34
C ARG A 518 23.97 0.38 14.98
N ASP A 519 23.81 1.25 15.97
CA ASP A 519 24.87 1.41 16.94
C ASP A 519 24.36 0.96 18.30
N ARG A 520 25.08 0.01 18.89
CA ARG A 520 24.79 -0.48 20.23
C ARG A 520 25.14 0.67 21.16
N GLY A 521 24.14 1.43 21.60
CA GLY A 521 24.24 2.59 22.49
C GLY A 521 25.57 2.64 23.24
N LEU A 522 26.56 3.29 22.62
CA LEU A 522 27.94 3.28 23.09
C LEU A 522 27.96 3.99 24.44
N ARG A 523 28.25 3.24 25.49
CA ARG A 523 28.50 3.83 26.81
C ARG A 523 29.94 4.34 26.82
N TYR A 524 30.10 5.64 27.04
CA TYR A 524 31.39 6.25 27.25
C TYR A 524 31.69 6.24 28.76
N GLU A 525 32.76 5.58 29.16
CA GLU A 525 33.27 5.58 30.54
C GLU A 525 34.12 6.83 30.79
N LEU A 526 33.51 8.01 30.64
CA LEU A 526 34.12 9.32 30.87
C LEU A 526 33.12 10.19 31.61
N ASP A 527 33.54 10.79 32.73
CA ASP A 527 32.69 11.72 33.50
C ASP A 527 32.56 13.09 32.80
N GLU A 528 33.61 13.53 32.11
CA GLU A 528 33.65 14.78 31.35
C GLU A 528 34.35 14.61 29.99
N VAL A 529 33.96 15.43 29.01
CA VAL A 529 34.64 15.48 27.70
C VAL A 529 36.00 16.18 27.86
N PRO A 530 37.13 15.55 27.47
CA PRO A 530 38.45 16.14 27.61
C PRO A 530 38.59 17.46 26.86
N GLY A 531 39.44 18.35 27.37
CA GLY A 531 39.71 19.64 26.74
C GLY A 531 40.33 19.51 25.33
N ALA A 532 40.17 20.54 24.49
CA ALA A 532 40.64 20.53 23.10
C ALA A 532 42.15 20.20 22.96
N LEU A 533 42.97 20.71 23.87
CA LEU A 533 44.41 20.44 23.94
C LEU A 533 44.72 18.98 24.27
N GLU A 534 43.93 18.34 25.14
CA GLU A 534 44.11 16.94 25.51
C GLU A 534 43.73 16.00 24.37
N LEU A 535 42.61 16.30 23.68
CA LEU A 535 42.20 15.57 22.48
C LEU A 535 43.23 15.69 21.36
N MET A 536 43.81 16.88 21.18
CA MET A 536 44.86 17.10 20.19
C MET A 536 46.14 16.32 20.52
N ARG A 537 46.57 16.33 21.80
CA ARG A 537 47.71 15.53 22.27
C ARG A 537 47.46 14.04 22.13
N ASP A 538 46.24 13.57 22.42
CA ASP A 538 45.89 12.16 22.28
C ASP A 538 45.83 11.73 20.80
N ARG A 539 45.39 12.61 19.90
CA ARG A 539 45.39 12.35 18.45
C ARG A 539 46.79 12.13 17.89
N LEU A 540 47.80 12.79 18.47
CA LEU A 540 49.23 12.63 18.14
C LEU A 540 49.81 11.28 18.60
N ARG A 541 49.15 10.55 19.52
CA ARG A 541 49.56 9.21 19.99
C ARG A 541 49.23 8.08 19.01
N GLY A 542 48.67 8.39 17.84
CA GLY A 542 48.46 7.42 16.76
C GLY A 542 47.54 6.25 17.17
N ARG A 543 48.10 5.04 17.26
CA ARG A 543 47.36 3.80 17.64
C ARG A 543 47.12 3.66 19.15
N ALA A 544 47.80 4.44 19.99
CA ALA A 544 47.67 4.42 21.45
C ALA A 544 46.71 5.53 21.98
N ARG A 545 45.61 5.78 21.27
CA ARG A 545 44.60 6.78 21.68
C ARG A 545 43.90 6.35 22.95
N ARG A 546 43.89 7.24 23.94
CA ARG A 546 43.21 7.07 25.23
C ARG A 546 41.72 7.37 25.13
N TYR A 547 41.32 8.32 24.26
CA TYR A 547 39.92 8.73 24.13
C TYR A 547 39.33 8.24 22.80
N ARG A 548 38.23 7.48 22.89
CA ARG A 548 37.47 6.99 21.73
C ARG A 548 36.18 7.79 21.56
N LEU A 549 36.32 9.10 21.35
CA LEU A 549 35.18 9.98 21.08
C LEU A 549 34.90 10.07 19.57
N PRO A 550 33.63 10.23 19.16
CA PRO A 550 33.26 10.44 17.76
C PRO A 550 33.86 11.76 17.22
N SER A 551 34.15 11.80 15.92
CA SER A 551 34.59 13.05 15.27
C SER A 551 33.47 14.10 15.25
N LEU A 552 33.80 15.38 15.14
CA LEU A 552 32.80 16.46 14.96
C LEU A 552 31.83 16.15 13.81
N THR A 553 32.35 15.66 12.69
CA THR A 553 31.53 15.25 11.54
C THR A 553 30.60 14.09 11.88
N SER A 554 31.08 13.09 12.63
CA SER A 554 30.25 11.94 13.04
C SER A 554 29.20 12.35 14.07
N LEU A 555 29.53 13.28 14.98
CA LEU A 555 28.59 13.87 15.93
C LEU A 555 27.47 14.59 15.20
N LEU A 556 27.79 15.49 14.27
CA LEU A 556 26.78 16.23 13.50
C LEU A 556 25.86 15.28 12.70
N LEU A 557 26.43 14.28 12.02
CA LEU A 557 25.65 13.26 11.32
C LEU A 557 24.75 12.46 12.25
N ASN A 558 25.29 11.98 13.38
CA ASN A 558 24.53 11.18 14.34
C ASN A 558 23.43 12.01 15.00
N THR A 559 23.68 13.29 15.31
CA THR A 559 22.66 14.20 15.85
C THR A 559 21.51 14.41 14.88
N SER A 560 21.79 14.53 13.58
CA SER A 560 20.73 14.62 12.58
C SER A 560 19.88 13.35 12.55
N LEU A 561 20.47 12.16 12.75
CA LEU A 561 19.75 10.88 12.76
C LEU A 561 19.09 10.54 14.11
N MET A 562 19.24 11.35 15.16
CA MET A 562 18.77 11.01 16.52
C MET A 562 17.28 10.73 16.61
N TYR A 563 16.46 11.51 15.90
CA TYR A 563 15.02 11.29 15.88
C TYR A 563 14.67 9.94 15.22
N SER A 564 15.29 9.62 14.08
CA SER A 564 15.17 8.30 13.45
C SER A 564 15.63 7.16 14.37
N TYR A 565 16.69 7.36 15.18
CA TYR A 565 17.12 6.36 16.15
C TYR A 565 16.09 6.12 17.24
N ALA A 566 15.43 7.17 17.75
CA ALA A 566 14.40 7.04 18.77
C ALA A 566 13.19 6.23 18.26
N ARG A 567 12.88 6.29 16.96
CA ARG A 567 11.77 5.56 16.32
C ARG A 567 12.16 4.20 15.75
N GLN A 568 13.43 3.82 15.80
CA GLN A 568 13.92 2.61 15.14
C GLN A 568 13.21 1.33 15.60
N GLN A 569 12.86 1.21 16.89
CA GLN A 569 12.18 0.04 17.43
C GLN A 569 10.75 -0.12 16.85
N GLU A 570 10.03 0.99 16.70
CA GLU A 570 8.72 1.03 16.05
C GLU A 570 8.85 0.57 14.59
N SER A 571 9.78 1.15 13.83
CA SER A 571 10.03 0.79 12.43
C SER A 571 10.42 -0.68 12.26
N GLN A 572 11.26 -1.22 13.14
CA GLN A 572 11.67 -2.63 13.08
C GLN A 572 10.52 -3.59 13.42
N SER A 573 9.57 -3.19 14.27
CA SER A 573 8.43 -4.03 14.63
C SER A 573 7.47 -4.30 13.47
N LEU A 574 7.49 -3.43 12.44
CA LEU A 574 6.66 -3.56 11.24
C LEU A 574 7.27 -4.49 10.18
N VAL A 575 8.55 -4.88 10.33
CA VAL A 575 9.27 -5.70 9.35
C VAL A 575 9.02 -7.17 9.60
N ASP A 576 8.53 -7.88 8.58
CA ASP A 576 8.31 -9.33 8.64
C ASP A 576 9.59 -10.12 8.34
N LEU A 577 10.43 -9.60 7.42
CA LEU A 577 11.73 -10.21 7.06
C LEU A 577 12.84 -9.17 7.13
N ALA A 578 13.63 -9.22 8.19
CA ALA A 578 14.66 -8.23 8.48
C ALA A 578 16.07 -8.71 8.07
N PHE A 579 16.80 -7.84 7.38
CA PHE A 579 18.21 -8.00 7.04
C PHE A 579 19.02 -6.88 7.70
N ALA A 580 20.04 -7.25 8.46
CA ALA A 580 20.93 -6.33 9.16
C ALA A 580 22.39 -6.69 8.86
N PRO A 581 22.87 -6.41 7.62
CA PRO A 581 24.19 -6.85 7.19
C PRO A 581 25.30 -6.23 8.06
N PRO A 582 26.40 -6.97 8.33
CA PRO A 582 27.45 -6.55 9.26
C PRO A 582 28.41 -5.53 8.61
N VAL A 583 27.89 -4.37 8.22
CA VAL A 583 28.64 -3.33 7.47
C VAL A 583 29.20 -2.20 8.33
N TYR A 584 29.10 -2.32 9.65
CA TYR A 584 29.67 -1.37 10.62
C TYR A 584 31.19 -1.25 10.54
N ALA A 585 31.86 -2.31 10.07
CA ALA A 585 33.30 -2.30 9.81
C ALA A 585 33.72 -1.30 8.71
N PHE A 586 32.76 -0.81 7.91
CA PHE A 586 32.98 0.17 6.86
C PHE A 586 32.52 1.56 7.29
N GLY A 587 33.27 2.59 6.89
CA GLY A 587 32.87 3.99 7.09
C GLY A 587 31.77 4.41 6.12
N MET A 588 30.93 5.39 6.52
CA MET A 588 29.83 5.91 5.68
C MET A 588 30.30 6.63 4.40
N LEU A 589 31.60 6.93 4.27
CA LEU A 589 32.19 7.60 3.10
C LEU A 589 33.26 6.72 2.40
N GLU A 590 33.33 5.42 2.72
CA GLU A 590 34.33 4.49 2.14
C GLU A 590 33.86 3.87 0.80
N TRP A 591 33.64 4.72 -0.21
CA TRP A 591 33.11 4.31 -1.51
C TRP A 591 33.99 3.29 -2.27
N SER A 592 35.30 3.28 -2.03
CA SER A 592 36.24 2.36 -2.69
C SER A 592 36.08 0.90 -2.29
N LYS A 593 35.34 0.61 -1.22
CA LYS A 593 35.09 -0.76 -0.72
C LYS A 593 33.81 -1.37 -1.30
N PHE A 594 33.29 -0.84 -2.41
CA PHE A 594 32.06 -1.29 -3.09
C PHE A 594 31.88 -2.81 -3.06
N ASP A 595 32.81 -3.56 -3.65
CA ASP A 595 32.72 -5.02 -3.77
C ASP A 595 32.60 -5.74 -2.43
N ARG A 596 33.38 -5.31 -1.44
CA ARG A 596 33.39 -5.93 -0.11
C ARG A 596 32.08 -5.68 0.63
N ILE A 597 31.46 -4.52 0.41
CA ILE A 597 30.19 -4.15 1.03
C ILE A 597 29.03 -4.91 0.37
N VAL A 598 29.01 -5.00 -0.97
CA VAL A 598 28.01 -5.82 -1.71
C VAL A 598 28.09 -7.28 -1.27
N ASP A 599 29.30 -7.84 -1.23
CA ASP A 599 29.56 -9.22 -0.84
C ASP A 599 29.16 -9.49 0.63
N ALA A 600 29.41 -8.55 1.55
CA ALA A 600 28.92 -8.64 2.93
C ALA A 600 27.39 -8.65 3.01
N GLY A 601 26.72 -7.83 2.19
CA GLY A 601 25.26 -7.83 2.06
C GLY A 601 24.72 -9.17 1.54
N TYR A 602 25.34 -9.70 0.48
CA TYR A 602 24.94 -10.97 -0.15
C TYR A 602 25.09 -12.16 0.80
N ARG A 603 26.26 -12.34 1.44
CA ARG A 603 26.46 -13.44 2.40
C ARG A 603 25.49 -13.37 3.56
N HIS A 604 25.22 -12.17 4.07
CA HIS A 604 24.24 -11.99 5.14
C HIS A 604 22.82 -12.33 4.66
N GLY A 605 22.46 -11.90 3.44
CA GLY A 605 21.19 -12.22 2.79
C GLY A 605 20.94 -13.73 2.74
N ILE A 606 21.89 -14.49 2.19
CA ILE A 606 21.79 -15.96 2.10
C ILE A 606 21.67 -16.59 3.49
N ALA A 607 22.56 -16.25 4.42
CA ALA A 607 22.52 -16.82 5.78
C ALA A 607 21.22 -16.53 6.52
N GLN A 608 20.63 -15.33 6.31
CA GLN A 608 19.38 -14.95 6.94
C GLN A 608 18.19 -15.69 6.33
N LEU A 609 18.19 -15.92 5.02
CA LEU A 609 17.17 -16.72 4.33
C LEU A 609 17.22 -18.17 4.81
N GLU A 610 18.40 -18.79 4.86
CA GLU A 610 18.58 -20.16 5.40
C GLU A 610 18.03 -20.30 6.83
N LYS A 611 18.16 -19.25 7.66
CA LYS A 611 17.67 -19.25 9.04
C LYS A 611 16.14 -19.25 9.16
N HIS A 612 15.42 -18.61 8.24
CA HIS A 612 13.95 -18.48 8.34
C HIS A 612 13.21 -19.72 7.83
N GLY A 613 13.89 -20.61 7.11
CA GLY A 613 13.33 -21.85 6.59
C GLY A 613 12.37 -21.64 5.42
N GLU A 614 12.11 -22.74 4.69
CA GLU A 614 11.38 -22.71 3.42
C GLU A 614 9.92 -22.23 3.58
N ALA A 615 9.28 -22.53 4.72
CA ALA A 615 7.90 -22.14 4.98
C ALA A 615 7.70 -20.62 5.02
N VAL A 616 8.67 -19.88 5.57
CA VAL A 616 8.61 -18.41 5.61
C VAL A 616 8.92 -17.83 4.24
N ILE A 617 9.92 -18.38 3.54
CA ILE A 617 10.34 -17.91 2.22
C ILE A 617 9.26 -18.15 1.16
N ALA A 618 8.56 -19.29 1.20
CA ALA A 618 7.50 -19.63 0.26
C ALA A 618 6.40 -18.55 0.21
N ALA A 619 6.15 -17.86 1.33
CA ALA A 619 5.20 -16.76 1.38
C ALA A 619 5.57 -15.56 0.50
N TYR A 620 6.87 -15.37 0.19
CA TYR A 620 7.38 -14.26 -0.61
C TYR A 620 7.68 -14.65 -2.08
N ARG A 621 7.53 -15.93 -2.41
CA ARG A 621 7.65 -16.40 -3.79
C ARG A 621 6.32 -16.20 -4.53
N PRO A 622 6.36 -15.92 -5.84
CA PRO A 622 5.15 -15.96 -6.63
C PRO A 622 4.54 -17.37 -6.55
N ALA A 623 3.21 -17.44 -6.47
CA ALA A 623 2.51 -18.71 -6.62
C ALA A 623 2.73 -19.23 -8.05
N GLU A 624 3.14 -20.51 -8.14
CA GLU A 624 3.36 -21.21 -9.41
C GLU A 624 2.07 -21.44 -10.21
#